data_AF-A0AAN6M660-F1
#
_entry.id   AF-A0AAN6M660-F1
#
_cell.length_a   1.000
_cell.length_b   1.000
_cell.length_c   1.000
_cell.angle_alpha   90.00
_cell.angle_beta   90.00
_cell.angle_gamma   90.00
#
_symmetry.space_group_name_H-M   'P 1'
#
loop_
_entity.id
_entity.type
_entity.pdbx_description
1 polymer ?
#
loop_
_entity_poly.entity_id
_entity_poly.type
_entity_poly.pdbx_seq_one_letter_code
_entity_poly.pdbx_strand_id
1 'polypeptide(L)'
;MAQPPAQQTHLQEAAYHALNSYFNAHPNEVLEIEILPPSHEPTNALLLQDDTCLGLPKKILVLAFLHARSLFFATKHSTTTDIPDSTGNSNLEALEATRVILLFDPEHLTAANYRKHHLRSITQHEQRCTYAQAELCFLDSILTSPLHRQSKSPTLWALRAHVLEYLLPERNPGLQTSLETRPAVHVTVARELKAVCVEDAGVGEEIWRD
;
A
#
# COMPACT_ATOMS: atom_id res chain seq x y z
N MET A 1 -22.88 -7.85 -21.99
CA MET A 1 -21.48 -7.42 -21.79
C MET A 1 -20.62 -8.23 -22.75
N ALA A 2 -19.92 -7.60 -23.68
CA ALA A 2 -18.99 -8.31 -24.58
C ALA A 2 -17.75 -8.72 -23.77
N GLN A 3 -17.33 -9.98 -23.86
CA GLN A 3 -16.07 -10.43 -23.27
C GLN A 3 -14.90 -9.71 -23.97
N PRO A 4 -13.89 -9.23 -23.22
CA PRO A 4 -12.71 -8.63 -23.83
C PRO A 4 -11.97 -9.66 -24.69
N PRO A 5 -11.32 -9.25 -25.79
CA PRO A 5 -10.54 -10.14 -26.64
C PRO A 5 -9.40 -10.80 -25.84
N ALA A 6 -9.13 -12.09 -26.09
CA ALA A 6 -8.19 -12.91 -25.31
C ALA A 6 -6.78 -12.26 -25.14
N GLN A 7 -6.31 -11.52 -26.15
CA GLN A 7 -5.03 -10.82 -26.11
C GLN A 7 -5.02 -9.65 -25.10
N GLN A 8 -6.16 -9.00 -24.88
CA GLN A 8 -6.30 -7.93 -23.90
C GLN A 8 -6.28 -8.49 -22.47
N THR A 9 -6.90 -9.65 -22.25
CA THR A 9 -6.87 -10.34 -20.94
C THR A 9 -5.46 -10.74 -20.53
N HIS A 10 -4.67 -11.30 -21.45
CA HIS A 10 -3.27 -11.66 -21.18
C HIS A 10 -2.41 -10.44 -20.81
N LEU A 11 -2.63 -9.29 -21.47
CA LEU A 11 -1.89 -8.07 -21.14
C LEU A 11 -2.31 -7.47 -19.79
N GLN A 12 -3.59 -7.58 -19.42
CA GLN A 12 -4.09 -7.18 -18.10
C GLN A 12 -3.44 -7.98 -16.97
N GLU A 13 -3.36 -9.30 -17.14
CA GLU A 13 -2.70 -10.21 -16.21
C GLU A 13 -1.20 -9.93 -16.12
N ALA A 14 -0.51 -9.77 -17.25
CA ALA A 14 0.92 -9.44 -17.27
C ALA A 14 1.22 -8.08 -16.59
N ALA A 15 0.39 -7.07 -16.83
CA ALA A 15 0.52 -5.76 -16.18
C ALA A 15 0.33 -5.84 -14.66
N TYR A 16 -0.67 -6.62 -14.21
CA TYR A 16 -0.91 -6.87 -12.79
C TYR A 16 0.26 -7.58 -12.11
N HIS A 17 0.74 -8.68 -12.69
CA HIS A 17 1.85 -9.43 -12.12
C HIS A 17 3.13 -8.61 -12.09
N ALA A 18 3.45 -7.87 -13.16
CA ALA A 18 4.64 -7.02 -13.18
C ALA A 18 4.63 -6.00 -12.01
N LEU A 19 3.49 -5.37 -11.76
CA LEU A 19 3.34 -4.39 -10.68
C LEU A 19 3.41 -5.03 -9.28
N ASN A 20 2.73 -6.16 -9.09
CA ASN A 20 2.77 -6.87 -7.81
C ASN A 20 4.12 -7.50 -7.51
N SER A 21 4.81 -8.05 -8.51
CA SER A 21 6.17 -8.55 -8.36
C SER A 21 7.11 -7.44 -7.89
N TYR A 22 6.95 -6.22 -8.43
CA TYR A 22 7.73 -5.07 -7.98
C TYR A 22 7.41 -4.67 -6.52
N PHE A 23 6.13 -4.61 -6.14
CA PHE A 23 5.76 -4.35 -4.74
C PHE A 23 6.24 -5.45 -3.78
N ASN A 24 6.22 -6.70 -4.21
CA ASN A 24 6.67 -7.83 -3.40
C ASN A 24 8.19 -7.92 -3.26
N ALA A 25 8.94 -7.37 -4.23
CA ALA A 25 10.39 -7.23 -4.12
C ALA A 25 10.79 -6.14 -3.11
N HIS A 26 9.92 -5.15 -2.87
CA HIS A 26 10.20 -3.99 -2.02
C HIS A 26 9.17 -3.83 -0.87
N PRO A 27 8.93 -4.85 -0.02
CA PRO A 27 7.82 -4.84 0.94
C PRO A 27 8.01 -3.85 2.10
N ASN A 28 9.24 -3.46 2.40
CA ASN A 28 9.60 -2.59 3.53
C ASN A 28 10.31 -1.30 3.08
N GLU A 29 10.20 -0.96 1.80
CA GLU A 29 10.83 0.21 1.21
C GLU A 29 9.76 1.19 0.74
N VAL A 30 10.06 2.48 0.85
CA VAL A 30 9.19 3.53 0.33
C VAL A 30 9.57 3.75 -1.13
N LEU A 31 8.62 3.55 -2.02
CA LEU A 31 8.79 3.65 -3.46
C LEU A 31 8.40 5.04 -3.96
N GLU A 32 9.15 5.55 -4.93
CA GLU A 32 8.78 6.74 -5.69
C GLU A 32 8.09 6.32 -6.99
N ILE A 33 6.80 6.59 -7.10
CA ILE A 33 5.94 6.12 -8.19
C ILE A 33 5.57 7.30 -9.10
N GLU A 34 5.97 7.23 -10.36
CA GLU A 34 5.66 8.25 -11.35
C GLU A 34 4.78 7.68 -12.48
N ILE A 35 3.73 8.41 -12.86
CA ILE A 35 2.95 8.09 -14.05
C ILE A 35 3.63 8.70 -15.27
N LEU A 36 4.22 7.84 -16.10
CA LEU A 36 5.02 8.28 -17.23
C LEU A 36 4.16 8.99 -18.30
N PRO A 37 4.61 10.13 -18.83
CA PRO A 37 3.99 10.74 -20.00
C PRO A 37 4.22 9.87 -21.26
N PRO A 38 3.38 9.99 -22.30
CA PRO A 38 3.48 9.16 -23.50
C PRO A 38 4.86 9.15 -24.17
N SER A 39 5.61 10.25 -24.10
CA SER A 39 6.94 10.37 -24.71
C SER A 39 8.04 9.57 -23.98
N HIS A 40 7.76 9.09 -22.76
CA HIS A 40 8.69 8.36 -21.90
C HIS A 40 8.19 6.92 -21.65
N GLU A 41 7.18 6.44 -22.38
CA GLU A 41 6.72 5.06 -22.27
C GLU A 41 7.82 4.08 -22.76
N PRO A 42 8.17 3.04 -21.98
CA PRO A 42 9.15 2.05 -22.39
C PRO A 42 8.68 1.28 -23.63
N THR A 43 9.57 1.04 -24.60
CA THR A 43 9.22 0.40 -25.87
C THR A 43 9.01 -1.12 -25.75
N ASN A 44 9.77 -1.78 -24.87
CA ASN A 44 9.79 -3.25 -24.75
C ASN A 44 9.53 -3.75 -23.31
N ALA A 45 9.07 -2.88 -22.41
CA ALA A 45 8.78 -3.23 -21.02
C ALA A 45 7.41 -2.68 -20.60
N LEU A 46 6.80 -3.30 -19.59
CA LEU A 46 5.53 -2.81 -19.03
C LEU A 46 5.76 -1.68 -18.02
N LEU A 47 6.91 -1.69 -17.36
CA LEU A 47 7.31 -0.79 -16.28
C LEU A 47 8.74 -0.32 -16.52
N LEU A 48 9.05 0.89 -16.06
CA LEU A 48 10.42 1.38 -15.91
C LEU A 48 10.79 1.29 -14.43
N GLN A 49 11.91 0.66 -14.12
CA GLN A 49 12.34 0.40 -12.74
C GLN A 49 13.77 0.92 -12.57
N ASP A 50 13.99 1.70 -11.52
CA ASP A 50 15.30 2.19 -11.10
C ASP A 50 15.36 2.17 -9.57
N ASP A 51 15.91 1.09 -9.01
CA ASP A 51 15.96 0.85 -7.56
C ASP A 51 14.57 0.97 -6.89
N THR A 52 14.33 2.03 -6.13
CA THR A 52 13.04 2.31 -5.47
C THR A 52 12.09 3.18 -6.32
N CYS A 53 12.53 3.64 -7.48
CA CYS A 53 11.76 4.46 -8.42
C CYS A 53 11.02 3.59 -9.44
N LEU A 54 9.70 3.75 -9.50
CA LEU A 54 8.80 3.03 -10.39
C LEU A 54 8.12 3.99 -11.37
N GLY A 55 8.57 3.95 -12.63
CA GLY A 55 7.92 4.61 -13.75
C GLY A 55 6.84 3.71 -14.37
N LEU A 56 5.60 4.18 -14.41
CA LEU A 56 4.47 3.40 -14.84
C LEU A 56 3.61 4.12 -15.92
N PRO A 57 3.45 3.56 -17.13
CA PRO A 57 2.55 4.12 -18.12
C PRO A 57 1.08 4.03 -17.69
N LYS A 58 0.32 5.12 -17.86
CA LYS A 58 -1.10 5.17 -17.45
C LYS A 58 -1.94 4.02 -18.02
N LYS A 59 -1.68 3.59 -19.27
CA LYS A 59 -2.39 2.48 -19.90
C LYS A 59 -2.16 1.16 -19.15
N ILE A 60 -0.92 0.91 -18.74
CA ILE A 60 -0.54 -0.27 -17.97
C ILE A 60 -1.21 -0.24 -16.60
N LEU A 61 -1.30 0.93 -15.95
CA LEU A 61 -2.03 1.06 -14.68
C LEU A 61 -3.48 0.64 -14.80
N VAL A 62 -4.16 1.11 -15.86
CA VAL A 62 -5.57 0.79 -16.12
C VAL A 62 -5.73 -0.71 -16.34
N LEU A 63 -4.84 -1.33 -17.12
CA LEU A 63 -4.89 -2.77 -17.39
C LEU A 63 -4.66 -3.59 -16.12
N ALA A 64 -3.66 -3.24 -15.31
CA ALA A 64 -3.41 -3.86 -14.02
C ALA A 64 -4.60 -3.70 -13.07
N PHE A 65 -5.22 -2.50 -13.02
CA PHE A 65 -6.41 -2.23 -12.22
C PHE A 65 -7.60 -3.11 -12.62
N LEU A 66 -7.86 -3.28 -13.91
CA LEU A 66 -8.96 -4.12 -14.39
C LEU A 66 -8.80 -5.57 -13.93
N HIS A 67 -7.58 -6.11 -14.02
CA HIS A 67 -7.28 -7.46 -13.55
C HIS A 67 -7.40 -7.55 -12.02
N ALA A 68 -6.76 -6.64 -11.28
CA ALA A 68 -6.81 -6.58 -9.82
C ALA A 68 -8.25 -6.52 -9.29
N ARG A 69 -9.09 -5.70 -9.91
CA ARG A 69 -10.51 -5.60 -9.56
C ARG A 69 -11.23 -6.93 -9.79
N SER A 70 -10.97 -7.61 -10.91
CA SER A 70 -11.54 -8.93 -11.20
C SER A 70 -11.17 -9.95 -10.13
N LEU A 71 -9.88 -10.05 -9.79
CA LEU A 71 -9.37 -10.96 -8.75
C LEU A 71 -10.00 -10.68 -7.38
N PHE A 72 -9.98 -9.41 -6.97
CA PHE A 72 -10.50 -8.99 -5.66
C PHE A 72 -11.97 -9.37 -5.46
N PHE A 73 -12.81 -9.22 -6.49
CA PHE A 73 -14.22 -9.59 -6.40
C PHE A 73 -14.43 -11.11 -6.56
N ALA A 74 -13.65 -11.80 -7.40
CA ALA A 74 -13.72 -13.27 -7.53
C ALA A 74 -13.43 -13.98 -6.20
N THR A 75 -12.43 -13.50 -5.45
CA THR A 75 -12.11 -14.02 -4.12
C THR A 75 -13.25 -13.79 -3.13
N LYS A 76 -13.86 -12.61 -3.11
CA LYS A 76 -15.00 -12.31 -2.22
C LYS A 76 -16.19 -13.22 -2.46
N HIS A 77 -16.52 -13.48 -3.71
CA HIS A 77 -17.61 -14.40 -4.05
C HIS A 77 -17.29 -15.83 -3.60
N SER A 78 -16.04 -16.27 -3.77
CA SER A 78 -15.61 -17.62 -3.39
C SER A 78 -15.66 -17.86 -1.87
N THR A 79 -15.32 -16.85 -1.05
CA THR A 79 -15.39 -16.96 0.43
C THR A 79 -16.80 -17.13 1.00
N THR A 80 -17.84 -16.95 0.18
CA THR A 80 -19.25 -17.12 0.60
C THR A 80 -19.74 -18.56 0.38
N THR A 81 -18.94 -19.41 -0.27
CA THR A 81 -19.28 -20.79 -0.61
C THR A 81 -18.27 -21.73 0.03
N ASP A 82 -18.77 -22.50 0.99
CA ASP A 82 -18.13 -23.52 1.82
C ASP A 82 -16.93 -24.26 1.18
N ILE A 83 -15.71 -24.06 1.71
CA ILE A 83 -14.63 -25.06 1.97
C ILE A 83 -13.44 -24.33 2.68
N PRO A 84 -12.93 -24.80 3.84
CA PRO A 84 -12.01 -24.01 4.69
C PRO A 84 -10.51 -24.07 4.34
N ASP A 85 -10.09 -24.91 3.40
CA ASP A 85 -8.68 -25.31 3.26
C ASP A 85 -7.88 -24.51 2.21
N SER A 86 -8.53 -23.65 1.42
CA SER A 86 -7.86 -22.80 0.39
C SER A 86 -7.70 -21.32 0.81
N THR A 87 -8.02 -21.01 2.07
CA THR A 87 -8.31 -19.65 2.54
C THR A 87 -7.07 -18.75 2.66
N GLY A 88 -5.87 -19.32 2.83
CA GLY A 88 -4.63 -18.54 2.99
C GLY A 88 -4.20 -17.83 1.70
N ASN A 89 -4.15 -18.58 0.59
CA ASN A 89 -3.64 -18.06 -0.69
C ASN A 89 -4.61 -17.07 -1.33
N SER A 90 -5.92 -17.33 -1.24
CA SER A 90 -6.95 -16.44 -1.79
C SER A 90 -7.01 -15.10 -1.05
N ASN A 91 -6.83 -15.11 0.28
CA ASN A 91 -6.72 -13.88 1.06
C ASN A 91 -5.48 -13.06 0.72
N LEU A 92 -4.33 -13.71 0.49
CA LEU A 92 -3.13 -13.02 0.05
C LEU A 92 -3.32 -12.37 -1.32
N GLU A 93 -3.89 -13.10 -2.28
CA GLU A 93 -4.18 -12.58 -3.63
C GLU A 93 -5.14 -11.39 -3.59
N ALA A 94 -6.19 -11.46 -2.77
CA ALA A 94 -7.08 -10.32 -2.56
C ALA A 94 -6.36 -9.13 -1.91
N LEU A 95 -5.46 -9.37 -0.95
CA LEU A 95 -4.66 -8.32 -0.33
C LEU A 95 -3.70 -7.66 -1.34
N GLU A 96 -3.04 -8.44 -2.18
CA GLU A 96 -2.19 -7.93 -3.25
C GLU A 96 -3.00 -7.13 -4.28
N ALA A 97 -4.16 -7.64 -4.68
CA ALA A 97 -5.07 -6.93 -5.58
C ALA A 97 -5.48 -5.56 -5.02
N THR A 98 -5.70 -5.44 -3.69
CA THR A 98 -6.01 -4.13 -3.10
C THR A 98 -4.88 -3.11 -3.24
N ARG A 99 -3.60 -3.51 -3.38
CA ARG A 99 -2.50 -2.55 -3.59
C ARG A 99 -2.65 -1.82 -4.92
N VAL A 100 -2.88 -2.58 -5.98
CA VAL A 100 -3.09 -2.04 -7.34
C VAL A 100 -4.39 -1.24 -7.42
N ILE A 101 -5.46 -1.70 -6.76
CA ILE A 101 -6.72 -0.96 -6.69
C ILE A 101 -6.51 0.40 -6.02
N LEU A 102 -5.83 0.47 -4.88
CA LEU A 102 -5.62 1.73 -4.15
C LEU A 102 -4.62 2.67 -4.83
N LEU A 103 -3.66 2.13 -5.59
CA LEU A 103 -2.77 2.95 -6.43
C LEU A 103 -3.56 3.67 -7.53
N PHE A 104 -4.51 2.98 -8.17
CA PHE A 104 -5.33 3.56 -9.24
C PHE A 104 -6.49 4.43 -8.72
N ASP A 105 -7.22 3.92 -7.73
CA ASP A 105 -8.39 4.55 -7.12
C ASP A 105 -8.20 4.68 -5.60
N PRO A 106 -7.63 5.82 -5.14
CA PRO A 106 -7.31 6.00 -3.72
C PRO A 106 -8.56 6.11 -2.83
N GLU A 107 -9.75 6.38 -3.40
CA GLU A 107 -11.02 6.48 -2.66
C GLU A 107 -11.79 5.16 -2.60
N HIS A 108 -11.16 4.05 -2.99
CA HIS A 108 -11.81 2.74 -3.00
C HIS A 108 -11.98 2.16 -1.58
N LEU A 109 -13.00 2.64 -0.86
CA LEU A 109 -13.31 2.29 0.54
C LEU A 109 -13.35 0.78 0.80
N THR A 110 -13.88 0.00 -0.13
CA THR A 110 -14.00 -1.46 0.01
C THR A 110 -12.64 -2.15 0.05
N ALA A 111 -11.65 -1.61 -0.68
CA ALA A 111 -10.28 -2.13 -0.67
C ALA A 111 -9.57 -1.69 0.61
N ALA A 112 -9.68 -0.41 0.97
CA ALA A 112 -9.12 0.12 2.22
C ALA A 112 -9.65 -0.64 3.46
N ASN A 113 -10.96 -0.87 3.54
CA ASN A 113 -11.56 -1.63 4.65
C ASN A 113 -11.11 -3.09 4.65
N TYR A 114 -10.93 -3.73 3.50
CA TYR A 114 -10.39 -5.09 3.43
C TYR A 114 -9.00 -5.15 4.08
N ARG A 115 -8.12 -4.18 3.80
CA ARG A 115 -6.79 -4.09 4.43
C ARG A 115 -6.88 -3.86 5.95
N LYS A 116 -7.81 -3.01 6.42
CA LYS A 116 -8.09 -2.84 7.87
C LYS A 116 -8.51 -4.15 8.53
N HIS A 117 -9.41 -4.90 7.89
CA HIS A 117 -9.86 -6.21 8.39
C HIS A 117 -8.73 -7.22 8.42
N HIS A 118 -7.92 -7.28 7.37
CA HIS A 118 -6.72 -8.13 7.32
C HIS A 118 -5.79 -7.82 8.49
N LEU A 119 -5.45 -6.53 8.72
CA LEU A 119 -4.58 -6.13 9.81
C LEU A 119 -5.12 -6.58 11.18
N ARG A 120 -6.44 -6.47 11.40
CA ARG A 120 -7.09 -6.92 12.65
C ARG A 120 -7.12 -8.44 12.81
N SER A 121 -7.13 -9.19 11.71
CA SER A 121 -7.10 -10.65 11.74
C SER A 121 -5.74 -11.22 12.18
N ILE A 122 -4.67 -10.43 12.10
CA ILE A 122 -3.33 -10.84 12.55
C ILE A 122 -3.28 -10.87 14.08
N THR A 123 -3.37 -12.07 14.62
CA THR A 123 -3.34 -12.31 16.06
C THR A 123 -1.91 -12.42 16.61
N GLN A 124 -0.97 -12.91 15.80
CA GLN A 124 0.42 -13.18 16.19
C GLN A 124 1.24 -11.88 16.37
N HIS A 125 1.79 -11.67 17.56
CA HIS A 125 2.45 -10.42 17.95
C HIS A 125 3.67 -10.06 17.10
N GLU A 126 4.53 -11.04 16.81
CA GLU A 126 5.74 -10.84 16.00
C GLU A 126 5.40 -10.36 14.58
N GLN A 127 4.30 -10.86 14.02
CA GLN A 127 3.86 -10.52 12.67
C GLN A 127 3.21 -9.13 12.60
N ARG A 128 2.59 -8.63 13.68
CA ARG A 128 1.88 -7.34 13.69
C ARG A 128 2.75 -6.18 13.26
N CYS A 129 3.96 -6.09 13.83
CA CYS A 129 4.88 -5.00 13.54
C CYS A 129 5.34 -5.06 12.07
N THR A 130 5.66 -6.26 11.59
CA THR A 130 6.08 -6.48 10.19
C THR A 130 5.00 -6.09 9.20
N TYR A 131 3.76 -6.56 9.39
CA TYR A 131 2.65 -6.21 8.49
C TYR A 131 2.27 -4.74 8.57
N ALA A 132 2.27 -4.14 9.75
CA ALA A 132 1.99 -2.72 9.90
C ALA A 132 3.10 -1.86 9.27
N GLN A 133 4.36 -2.25 9.41
CA GLN A 133 5.48 -1.56 8.78
C GLN A 133 5.40 -1.64 7.24
N ALA A 134 5.12 -2.81 6.69
CA ALA A 134 4.91 -2.98 5.26
C ALA A 134 3.71 -2.16 4.74
N GLU A 135 2.62 -2.11 5.52
CA GLU A 135 1.45 -1.28 5.21
C GLU A 135 1.78 0.21 5.20
N LEU A 136 2.57 0.70 6.18
CA LEU A 136 3.03 2.08 6.22
C LEU A 136 3.95 2.40 5.04
N CYS A 137 4.92 1.55 4.71
CA CYS A 137 5.78 1.72 3.53
C CYS A 137 4.97 1.82 2.23
N PHE A 138 3.97 0.95 2.06
CA PHE A 138 3.07 1.01 0.92
C PHE A 138 2.26 2.32 0.88
N LEU A 139 1.72 2.76 2.01
CA LEU A 139 0.97 4.02 2.09
C LEU A 139 1.86 5.24 1.85
N ASP A 140 3.07 5.25 2.40
CA ASP A 140 4.09 6.26 2.12
C ASP A 140 4.35 6.33 0.63
N SER A 141 4.64 5.19 0.01
CA SER A 141 4.90 5.11 -1.43
C SER A 141 3.79 5.78 -2.26
N ILE A 142 2.52 5.60 -1.88
CA ILE A 142 1.39 6.20 -2.62
C ILE A 142 1.19 7.68 -2.25
N LEU A 143 1.36 8.06 -0.98
CA LEU A 143 1.05 9.39 -0.47
C LEU A 143 2.15 10.42 -0.78
N THR A 144 3.41 10.00 -0.85
CA THR A 144 4.57 10.89 -1.02
C THR A 144 5.07 10.99 -2.46
N SER A 145 4.71 10.03 -3.31
CA SER A 145 5.04 10.05 -4.73
C SER A 145 4.38 11.23 -5.46
N PRO A 146 4.88 11.62 -6.65
CA PRO A 146 4.33 12.70 -7.48
C PRO A 146 2.97 12.35 -8.13
N LEU A 147 2.04 11.79 -7.35
CA LEU A 147 0.72 11.33 -7.72
C LEU A 147 -0.34 12.35 -7.25
N HIS A 148 -0.93 13.07 -8.21
CA HIS A 148 -1.78 14.24 -7.92
C HIS A 148 -3.05 13.95 -7.09
N ARG A 149 -3.68 12.78 -7.25
CA ARG A 149 -4.94 12.44 -6.54
C ARG A 149 -4.70 11.75 -5.20
N GLN A 150 -3.59 11.06 -5.10
CA GLN A 150 -3.29 10.11 -4.03
C GLN A 150 -2.83 10.84 -2.76
N SER A 151 -1.92 11.80 -2.88
CA SER A 151 -1.34 12.57 -1.75
C SER A 151 -2.37 13.27 -0.86
N LYS A 152 -3.56 13.57 -1.39
CA LYS A 152 -4.65 14.25 -0.66
C LYS A 152 -5.85 13.37 -0.38
N SER A 153 -5.72 12.05 -0.56
CA SER A 153 -6.85 11.13 -0.38
C SER A 153 -7.24 10.99 1.09
N PRO A 154 -8.44 11.45 1.52
CA PRO A 154 -8.89 11.22 2.89
C PRO A 154 -8.99 9.73 3.24
N THR A 155 -9.30 8.87 2.27
CA THR A 155 -9.39 7.42 2.48
C THR A 155 -8.03 6.81 2.83
N LEU A 156 -6.97 7.17 2.09
CA LEU A 156 -5.61 6.68 2.36
C LEU A 156 -5.05 7.23 3.68
N TRP A 157 -5.26 8.53 3.96
CA TRP A 157 -4.87 9.11 5.25
C TRP A 157 -5.60 8.46 6.43
N ALA A 158 -6.89 8.15 6.28
CA ALA A 158 -7.64 7.42 7.30
C ALA A 158 -7.17 5.96 7.46
N LEU A 159 -6.73 5.30 6.38
CA LEU A 159 -6.10 3.99 6.46
C LEU A 159 -4.77 4.07 7.20
N ARG A 160 -3.91 5.05 6.89
CA ARG A 160 -2.65 5.31 7.61
C ARG A 160 -2.88 5.51 9.10
N ALA A 161 -3.80 6.39 9.46
CA ALA A 161 -4.16 6.63 10.87
C ALA A 161 -4.58 5.33 11.56
N HIS A 162 -5.37 4.48 10.88
CA HIS A 162 -5.78 3.19 11.45
C HIS A 162 -4.60 2.24 11.70
N VAL A 163 -3.60 2.22 10.81
CA VAL A 163 -2.40 1.39 10.98
C VAL A 163 -1.56 1.88 12.16
N LEU A 164 -1.43 3.19 12.34
CA LEU A 164 -0.75 3.77 13.50
C LEU A 164 -1.49 3.45 14.80
N GLU A 165 -2.81 3.62 14.83
CA GLU A 165 -3.64 3.22 15.97
C GLU A 165 -3.51 1.74 16.31
N TYR A 166 -3.38 0.89 15.29
CA TYR A 166 -3.18 -0.55 15.47
C TYR A 166 -1.85 -0.87 16.16
N LEU A 167 -0.82 -0.03 15.99
CA LEU A 167 0.47 -0.16 16.65
C LEU A 167 0.47 0.39 18.10
N LEU A 168 -0.53 1.17 18.52
CA LEU A 168 -0.55 1.76 19.86
C LEU A 168 -0.83 0.70 20.95
N PRO A 169 0.03 0.57 21.98
CA PRO A 169 -0.12 -0.43 23.03
C PRO A 169 -1.38 -0.28 23.90
N GLU A 170 -1.90 0.93 24.08
CA GLU A 170 -3.07 1.19 24.91
C GLU A 170 -4.37 0.66 24.29
N ARG A 171 -4.44 0.63 22.96
CA ARG A 171 -5.60 0.16 22.21
C ARG A 171 -5.52 -1.33 21.88
N ASN A 172 -4.33 -1.91 22.01
CA ASN A 172 -4.03 -3.32 21.77
C ASN A 172 -3.15 -3.88 22.90
N PRO A 173 -3.74 -4.26 24.05
CA PRO A 173 -3.00 -4.65 25.26
C PRO A 173 -2.05 -5.85 25.07
N GLY A 174 -2.26 -6.67 24.03
CA GLY A 174 -1.31 -7.73 23.69
C GLY A 174 0.06 -7.23 23.20
N LEU A 175 0.20 -5.99 22.75
CA LEU A 175 1.51 -5.41 22.39
C LEU A 175 2.36 -5.04 23.63
N GLN A 176 1.76 -5.01 24.83
CA GLN A 176 2.45 -4.66 26.07
C GLN A 176 3.31 -5.81 26.63
N THR A 177 3.04 -7.05 26.23
CA THR A 177 3.61 -8.25 26.85
C THR A 177 4.94 -8.73 26.27
N SER A 178 5.35 -8.31 25.07
CA SER A 178 6.67 -8.64 24.53
C SER A 178 7.64 -7.45 24.61
N LEU A 179 8.68 -7.61 25.43
CA LEU A 179 9.76 -6.63 25.58
C LEU A 179 10.53 -6.40 24.26
N GLU A 180 10.49 -7.35 23.33
CA GLU A 180 11.21 -7.30 22.05
C GLU A 180 10.49 -6.45 20.98
N THR A 181 9.16 -6.37 21.01
CA THR A 181 8.38 -5.59 20.03
C THR A 181 8.23 -4.11 20.39
N ARG A 182 8.40 -3.75 21.67
CA ARG A 182 8.33 -2.36 22.16
C ARG A 182 9.30 -1.40 21.46
N PRO A 183 10.59 -1.73 21.26
CA PRO A 183 11.51 -0.84 20.55
C PRO A 183 11.09 -0.63 19.09
N ALA A 184 10.65 -1.68 18.37
CA ALA A 184 10.23 -1.57 16.98
C ALA A 184 8.99 -0.67 16.82
N VAL A 185 7.98 -0.86 17.66
CA VAL A 185 6.79 0.01 17.68
C VAL A 185 7.16 1.46 18.00
N HIS A 186 8.02 1.69 19.00
CA HIS A 186 8.49 3.03 19.35
C HIS A 186 9.27 3.68 18.21
N VAL A 187 10.14 2.94 17.53
CA VAL A 187 10.91 3.45 16.39
C VAL A 187 10.00 3.83 15.23
N THR A 188 9.03 2.99 14.88
CA THR A 188 8.07 3.30 13.82
C THR A 188 7.24 4.53 14.20
N VAL A 189 6.64 4.58 15.39
CA VAL A 189 5.84 5.73 15.83
C VAL A 189 6.70 7.01 15.94
N ALA A 190 7.94 6.91 16.42
CA ALA A 190 8.85 8.06 16.50
C ALA A 190 9.27 8.57 15.12
N ARG A 191 9.50 7.69 14.15
CA ARG A 191 9.75 8.08 12.75
C ARG A 191 8.58 8.89 12.19
N GLU A 192 7.37 8.42 12.43
CA GLU A 192 6.13 9.08 11.98
C GLU A 192 5.95 10.44 12.65
N LEU A 193 6.16 10.52 13.96
CA LEU A 193 6.12 11.79 14.69
C LEU A 193 7.18 12.76 14.17
N LYS A 194 8.40 12.30 13.88
CA LYS A 194 9.46 13.14 13.29
C LYS A 194 9.12 13.60 11.86
N ALA A 195 8.42 12.79 11.08
CA ALA A 195 8.02 13.15 9.72
C ALA A 195 6.89 14.20 9.70
N VAL A 196 6.02 14.22 10.72
CA VAL A 196 4.88 15.14 10.83
C VAL A 196 5.20 16.39 11.65
N CYS A 197 5.93 16.23 12.74
CA CYS A 197 6.42 17.32 13.56
C CYS A 197 7.72 17.83 12.93
N VAL A 198 7.64 18.91 12.16
CA VAL A 198 8.80 19.74 11.90
C VAL A 198 9.33 20.15 13.27
N GLU A 199 10.53 19.70 13.63
CA GLU A 199 11.26 20.34 14.71
C GLU A 199 11.47 21.78 14.24
N ASP A 200 10.73 22.73 14.82
CA ASP A 200 11.03 24.16 14.78
C ASP A 200 12.36 24.39 15.51
N ALA A 201 13.44 23.83 14.97
CA ALA A 201 14.79 24.00 15.44
C ALA A 201 15.42 25.16 14.65
N GLY A 202 15.16 26.37 15.13
CA GLY A 202 16.05 27.52 14.92
C GLY A 202 15.85 28.31 13.63
N VAL A 203 14.82 29.18 13.59
CA VAL A 203 14.94 30.46 12.88
C VAL A 203 14.97 31.56 13.94
N GLY A 204 16.14 32.21 14.05
CA GLY A 204 16.61 32.95 15.20
C GLY A 204 15.77 34.15 15.65
N GLU A 205 15.59 34.22 16.97
CA GLU A 205 15.53 35.48 17.72
C GLU A 205 16.88 36.19 17.62
N GLU A 206 17.17 36.85 16.50
CA GLU A 206 18.29 37.80 16.44
C GLU A 206 18.07 38.87 15.38
N ILE A 207 16.95 39.60 15.45
CA ILE A 207 16.81 40.87 14.73
C ILE A 207 16.11 41.86 15.68
N TRP A 208 16.76 43.01 15.91
CA TRP A 208 16.36 44.17 16.74
C TRP A 208 16.79 44.17 18.22
N ARG A 209 18.09 43.99 18.48
CA ARG A 209 18.81 44.88 19.39
C ARG A 209 19.93 45.55 18.61
N ASP A 210 19.66 46.79 18.20
CA ASP A 210 20.54 47.97 18.27
C ASP A 210 19.87 49.14 17.55
#